data_AF-A0A7W7H4Z6-F1
#
_entry.id   AF-A0A7W7H4Z6-F1
#
_cell.length_a   1.000
_cell.length_b   1.000
_cell.length_c   1.000
_cell.angle_alpha   90.00
_cell.angle_beta   90.00
_cell.angle_gamma   90.00
#
_symmetry.space_group_name_H-M   'P 1'
#
loop_
_entity.id
_entity.type
_entity.pdbx_description
1 polymer ?
#
loop_
_entity_poly.entity_id
_entity_poly.type
_entity_poly.pdbx_seq_one_letter_code
_entity_poly.pdbx_strand_id
1 'polypeptide(L)'
;MTLPAALADIGRLTEVAQYHWDDPRLRARLDEITARTADQLQVPVSLVSIMLDSAEYIAGATGLPDSITEVGGLPAEWSFCTQVVATGRPYLVTDATTDPAWMTNPAVTVYGARSYAGVPLLAPNGQILGAHCAVGTDTRAFNETDVSTLHTAAQEILALLRQHRNNE
;
A
#
# COMPACT_ATOMS: atom_id res chain seq x y z
N MET A 1 -9.34 13.18 -11.27
CA MET A 1 -9.74 13.26 -9.85
C MET A 1 -8.70 14.11 -9.15
N THR A 2 -9.07 15.09 -8.32
CA THR A 2 -8.06 15.86 -7.57
C THR A 2 -7.49 15.00 -6.45
N LEU A 3 -6.16 14.92 -6.34
CA LEU A 3 -5.50 14.14 -5.29
C LEU A 3 -5.82 14.73 -3.91
N PRO A 4 -5.97 13.89 -2.86
CA PRO A 4 -6.21 14.37 -1.51
C PRO A 4 -5.05 15.24 -1.00
N ALA A 5 -5.38 16.40 -0.41
CA ALA A 5 -4.38 17.31 0.15
C ALA A 5 -3.48 16.66 1.22
N ALA A 6 -3.96 15.61 1.90
CA ALA A 6 -3.19 14.82 2.86
C ALA A 6 -1.92 14.20 2.26
N LEU A 7 -1.91 13.89 0.94
CA LEU A 7 -0.71 13.38 0.28
C LEU A 7 0.38 14.46 0.18
N ALA A 8 0.01 15.72 0.03
CA ALA A 8 0.95 16.84 -0.09
C ALA A 8 1.37 17.43 1.28
N ASP A 9 0.95 16.83 2.40
CA ASP A 9 1.35 17.29 3.73
C ASP A 9 2.88 17.20 3.90
N ILE A 10 3.52 18.35 4.15
CA ILE A 10 4.98 18.44 4.26
C ILE A 10 5.49 17.68 5.48
N GLY A 11 4.75 17.67 6.59
CA GLY A 11 5.14 16.91 7.79
C GLY A 11 5.18 15.42 7.52
N ARG A 12 4.18 14.92 6.78
CA ARG A 12 4.10 13.53 6.32
C ARG A 12 5.24 13.17 5.37
N LEU A 13 5.48 13.98 4.34
CA LEU A 13 6.56 13.74 3.37
C LEU A 13 7.93 13.82 4.03
N THR A 14 8.11 14.74 4.97
CA THR A 14 9.33 14.85 5.79
C THR A 14 9.57 13.58 6.59
N GLU A 15 8.51 13.01 7.18
CA GLU A 15 8.61 11.73 7.90
C GLU A 15 8.86 10.55 6.95
N VAL A 16 8.22 10.51 5.78
CA VAL A 16 8.50 9.49 4.74
C VAL A 16 9.98 9.53 4.35
N ALA A 17 10.58 10.71 4.22
CA ALA A 17 12.00 10.85 3.86
C ALA A 17 12.99 10.37 4.95
N GLN A 18 12.51 9.98 6.14
CA GLN A 18 13.36 9.54 7.25
C GLN A 18 13.80 8.08 7.15
N TYR A 19 13.45 7.35 6.10
CA TYR A 19 13.73 5.92 6.00
C TYR A 19 14.63 5.61 4.80
N HIS A 20 15.48 4.58 4.95
CA HIS A 20 16.38 4.09 3.90
C HIS A 20 15.63 3.21 2.89
N TRP A 21 14.80 3.83 2.06
CA TRP A 21 13.99 3.12 1.05
C TRP A 21 14.82 2.39 0.00
N ASP A 22 16.05 2.83 -0.24
CA ASP A 22 17.00 2.24 -1.17
C ASP A 22 17.80 1.06 -0.59
N ASP A 23 17.61 0.71 0.69
CA ASP A 23 18.28 -0.45 1.29
C ASP A 23 17.70 -1.77 0.74
N PRO A 24 18.49 -2.56 -0.01
CA PRO A 24 18.02 -3.83 -0.56
C PRO A 24 17.64 -4.86 0.52
N ARG A 25 18.19 -4.75 1.73
CA ARG A 25 17.83 -5.62 2.87
C ARG A 25 16.43 -5.29 3.39
N LEU A 26 16.10 -4.00 3.47
CA LEU A 26 14.75 -3.56 3.82
C LEU A 26 13.76 -4.07 2.77
N ARG A 27 14.06 -3.87 1.47
CA ARG A 27 13.23 -4.37 0.37
C ARG A 27 12.95 -5.87 0.47
N ALA A 28 14.00 -6.69 0.60
CA ALA A 28 13.83 -8.14 0.69
C ALA A 28 12.95 -8.57 1.88
N ARG A 29 13.13 -7.92 3.03
CA ARG A 29 12.32 -8.17 4.24
C ARG A 29 10.86 -7.73 4.08
N LEU A 30 10.59 -6.65 3.36
CA LEU A 30 9.23 -6.21 3.06
C LEU A 30 8.56 -7.16 2.06
N ASP A 31 9.29 -7.61 1.04
CA ASP A 31 8.80 -8.61 0.07
C ASP A 31 8.37 -9.90 0.78
N GLU A 32 9.16 -10.40 1.74
CA GLU A 32 8.78 -11.57 2.58
C GLU A 32 7.46 -11.36 3.34
N ILE A 33 7.23 -10.17 3.90
CA ILE A 33 5.99 -9.85 4.62
C ILE A 33 4.81 -9.81 3.64
N THR A 34 4.99 -9.22 2.46
CA THR A 34 3.93 -9.18 1.44
C THR A 34 3.58 -10.57 0.91
N ALA A 35 4.58 -11.42 0.64
CA ALA A 35 4.38 -12.81 0.23
C ALA A 35 3.55 -13.58 1.27
N ARG A 36 3.94 -13.51 2.55
CA ARG A 36 3.18 -14.15 3.63
C ARG A 36 1.76 -13.60 3.76
N THR A 37 1.58 -12.30 3.57
CA THR A 37 0.24 -11.68 3.61
C THR A 37 -0.63 -12.18 2.46
N ALA A 38 -0.10 -12.21 1.24
CA ALA A 38 -0.81 -12.69 0.06
C ALA A 38 -1.22 -14.16 0.22
N ASP A 39 -0.32 -15.00 0.74
CA ASP A 39 -0.61 -16.39 1.06
C ASP A 39 -1.70 -16.51 2.13
N GLN A 40 -1.58 -15.81 3.26
CA GLN A 40 -2.57 -15.88 4.34
C GLN A 40 -3.96 -15.42 3.89
N LEU A 41 -4.00 -14.37 3.07
CA LEU A 41 -5.24 -13.83 2.55
C LEU A 41 -5.70 -14.53 1.27
N GLN A 42 -4.94 -15.44 0.68
CA GLN A 42 -5.30 -16.12 -0.58
C GLN A 42 -5.64 -15.10 -1.69
N VAL A 43 -4.74 -14.15 -1.91
CA VAL A 43 -4.82 -13.16 -2.99
C VAL A 43 -3.52 -13.18 -3.80
N PRO A 44 -3.54 -12.83 -5.10
CA PRO A 44 -2.35 -12.83 -5.92
C PRO A 44 -1.35 -11.73 -5.55
N VAL A 45 -1.80 -10.59 -5.02
CA VAL A 45 -0.96 -9.40 -4.83
C VAL A 45 -1.07 -8.86 -3.41
N SER A 46 0.07 -8.49 -2.83
CA SER A 46 0.16 -7.74 -1.58
C SER A 46 1.33 -6.76 -1.66
N LEU A 47 1.16 -5.56 -1.12
CA LEU A 47 2.09 -4.44 -1.28
C LEU A 47 2.32 -3.69 0.04
N VAL A 48 3.55 -3.22 0.20
CA VAL A 48 3.90 -2.11 1.11
C VAL A 48 4.03 -0.85 0.25
N SER A 49 2.97 -0.06 0.23
CA SER A 49 2.83 1.14 -0.59
C SER A 49 3.15 2.37 0.24
N ILE A 50 4.19 3.12 -0.14
CA ILE A 50 4.53 4.42 0.45
C ILE A 50 4.00 5.51 -0.46
N MET A 51 3.13 6.37 0.06
CA MET A 51 2.51 7.40 -0.76
C MET A 51 3.35 8.67 -0.73
N LEU A 52 3.72 9.17 -1.90
CA LEU A 52 4.26 10.51 -2.10
C LEU A 52 3.12 11.49 -2.37
N ASP A 53 3.42 12.70 -2.84
CA ASP A 53 2.43 13.73 -3.17
C ASP A 53 1.62 13.38 -4.43
N SER A 54 2.27 12.82 -5.46
CA SER A 54 1.64 12.45 -6.73
C SER A 54 1.92 11.02 -7.21
N ALA A 55 2.67 10.24 -6.44
CA ALA A 55 3.03 8.86 -6.78
C ALA A 55 2.91 7.92 -5.59
N GLU A 56 2.72 6.64 -5.89
CA GLU A 56 2.97 5.52 -4.99
C GLU A 56 4.37 5.00 -5.27
N TYR A 57 5.19 4.89 -4.23
CA TYR A 57 6.43 4.13 -4.22
C TYR A 57 6.18 2.75 -3.61
N ILE A 58 6.54 1.70 -4.34
CA ILE A 58 6.32 0.32 -3.91
C ILE A 58 7.58 -0.16 -3.17
N ALA A 59 7.55 -0.09 -1.84
CA ALA A 59 8.67 -0.43 -0.98
C ALA A 59 8.84 -1.94 -0.79
N GLY A 60 7.76 -2.70 -0.94
CA GLY A 60 7.78 -4.16 -0.96
C GLY A 60 6.56 -4.70 -1.69
N ALA A 61 6.69 -5.84 -2.36
CA ALA A 61 5.63 -6.41 -3.16
C ALA A 61 5.75 -7.91 -3.38
N THR A 62 4.60 -8.52 -3.64
CA THR A 62 4.48 -9.85 -4.22
C THR A 62 3.42 -9.88 -5.31
N GLY A 63 3.63 -10.70 -6.34
CA GLY A 63 2.65 -10.96 -7.41
C GLY A 63 2.35 -9.80 -8.37
N LEU A 64 3.11 -8.70 -8.33
CA LEU A 64 2.95 -7.61 -9.29
C LEU A 64 3.35 -8.01 -10.71
N PRO A 65 2.69 -7.45 -11.75
CA PRO A 65 3.17 -7.54 -13.13
C PRO A 65 4.60 -6.99 -13.28
N ASP A 66 5.42 -7.61 -14.13
CA ASP A 66 6.80 -7.21 -14.39
C ASP A 66 6.92 -5.71 -14.74
N SER A 67 6.00 -5.20 -15.56
CA SER A 67 5.95 -3.79 -15.95
C SER A 67 5.85 -2.81 -14.77
N ILE A 68 5.18 -3.18 -13.67
CA ILE A 68 5.08 -2.35 -12.46
C ILE A 68 6.31 -2.59 -11.59
N THR A 69 6.75 -3.85 -11.46
CA THR A 69 7.93 -4.21 -10.68
C THR A 69 9.19 -3.49 -11.14
N GLU A 70 9.39 -3.37 -12.46
CA GLU A 70 10.53 -2.65 -13.05
C GLU A 70 10.49 -1.14 -12.77
N VAL A 71 9.30 -0.53 -12.82
CA VAL A 71 9.12 0.90 -12.57
C VAL A 71 9.20 1.23 -11.07
N GLY A 72 8.75 0.31 -10.21
CA GLY A 72 8.80 0.45 -8.75
C GLY A 72 7.74 1.38 -8.16
N GLY A 73 6.71 1.75 -8.93
CA GLY A 73 5.68 2.70 -8.48
C GLY A 73 4.52 2.86 -9.46
N LEU A 74 3.52 3.63 -9.02
CA LEU A 74 2.31 3.97 -9.77
C LEU A 74 1.95 5.46 -9.57
N PRO A 75 1.23 6.11 -10.50
CA PRO A 75 0.60 7.39 -10.20
C PRO A 75 -0.32 7.27 -8.97
N ALA A 76 -0.29 8.24 -8.05
CA ALA A 76 -1.09 8.16 -6.81
C ALA A 76 -2.61 8.07 -7.09
N GLU A 77 -3.06 8.67 -8.19
CA GLU A 77 -4.46 8.60 -8.64
C GLU A 77 -4.89 7.19 -9.08
N TRP A 78 -3.95 6.30 -9.38
CA TRP A 78 -4.24 4.90 -9.72
C TRP A 78 -4.30 4.02 -8.46
N SER A 79 -3.67 4.47 -7.37
CA SER A 79 -3.53 3.70 -6.15
C SER A 79 -4.75 3.78 -5.24
N PHE A 80 -5.31 2.63 -4.87
CA PHE A 80 -6.31 2.50 -3.81
C PHE A 80 -5.76 2.95 -2.44
N CYS A 81 -4.44 2.83 -2.22
CA CYS A 81 -3.76 3.24 -0.98
C CYS A 81 -3.91 4.75 -0.70
N THR A 82 -4.19 5.56 -1.73
CA THR A 82 -4.54 6.97 -1.58
C THR A 82 -5.72 7.19 -0.63
N GLN A 83 -6.74 6.31 -0.65
CA GLN A 83 -7.90 6.43 0.26
C GLN A 83 -7.54 6.09 1.70
N VAL A 84 -6.63 5.12 1.90
CA VAL A 84 -6.12 4.78 3.23
C VAL A 84 -5.37 5.95 3.84
N VAL A 85 -4.47 6.58 3.08
CA VAL A 85 -3.71 7.76 3.57
C VAL A 85 -4.61 8.97 3.77
N ALA A 86 -5.56 9.21 2.87
CA ALA A 86 -6.48 10.35 2.97
C ALA A 86 -7.40 10.27 4.19
N THR A 87 -7.81 9.06 4.58
CA THR A 87 -8.78 8.86 5.67
C THR A 87 -8.16 8.41 6.99
N GLY A 88 -6.93 7.90 6.96
CA GLY A 88 -6.26 7.28 8.11
C GLY A 88 -6.95 6.02 8.64
N ARG A 89 -7.77 5.37 7.82
CA ARG A 89 -8.58 4.22 8.19
C ARG A 89 -8.44 3.10 7.16
N PRO A 90 -8.76 1.84 7.53
CA PRO A 90 -8.84 0.76 6.55
C PRO A 90 -9.79 1.11 5.41
N TYR A 91 -9.41 0.72 4.19
CA TYR A 91 -10.22 0.91 2.99
C TYR A 91 -10.41 -0.43 2.28
N LEU A 92 -11.64 -0.72 1.89
CA LEU A 92 -12.08 -2.02 1.41
C LEU A 92 -12.91 -1.82 0.13
N VAL A 93 -12.61 -2.59 -0.91
CA VAL A 93 -13.34 -2.60 -2.18
C VAL A 93 -13.65 -4.06 -2.53
N THR A 94 -14.93 -4.40 -2.66
CA THR A 94 -15.37 -5.77 -2.98
C THR A 94 -15.28 -6.07 -4.47
N ASP A 95 -15.71 -5.13 -5.31
CA ASP A 95 -15.59 -5.22 -6.77
C ASP A 95 -15.40 -3.84 -7.40
N ALA A 96 -14.15 -3.50 -7.70
CA ALA A 96 -13.71 -2.24 -8.29
C ALA A 96 -14.25 -2.04 -9.70
N THR A 97 -14.65 -3.11 -10.41
CA THR A 97 -15.26 -2.98 -11.75
C THR A 97 -16.68 -2.41 -11.69
N THR A 98 -17.31 -2.43 -10.52
CA THR A 98 -18.66 -1.90 -10.28
C THR A 98 -18.67 -0.65 -9.41
N ASP A 99 -17.54 -0.30 -8.80
CA ASP A 99 -17.40 0.90 -7.99
C ASP A 99 -17.18 2.13 -8.88
N PRO A 100 -18.09 3.12 -8.89
CA PRO A 100 -17.96 4.31 -9.72
C PRO A 100 -16.66 5.12 -9.49
N ALA A 101 -16.03 4.99 -8.31
CA ALA A 101 -14.77 5.65 -8.02
C ALA A 101 -13.57 4.97 -8.71
N TRP A 102 -13.67 3.69 -9.05
CA TRP A 102 -12.55 2.87 -9.50
C TRP A 102 -12.74 2.19 -10.85
N MET A 103 -13.97 2.03 -11.33
CA MET A 103 -14.27 1.23 -12.52
C MET A 103 -13.56 1.70 -13.80
N THR A 104 -13.14 2.96 -13.88
CA THR A 104 -12.36 3.52 -15.01
C THR A 104 -10.87 3.70 -14.68
N ASN A 105 -10.42 3.26 -13.51
CA ASN A 105 -9.04 3.42 -13.05
C ASN A 105 -8.12 2.44 -13.78
N PRO A 106 -6.93 2.84 -14.27
CA PRO A 106 -5.98 1.93 -14.91
C PRO A 106 -5.56 0.73 -14.06
N ALA A 107 -5.53 0.85 -12.72
CA ALA A 107 -5.33 -0.30 -11.83
C ALA A 107 -6.37 -1.42 -12.08
N VAL A 108 -7.61 -1.04 -12.41
CA VAL A 108 -8.71 -1.95 -12.75
C VAL A 108 -8.67 -2.32 -14.22
N THR A 109 -8.66 -1.35 -15.13
CA THR A 109 -8.88 -1.58 -16.57
C THR A 109 -7.66 -2.14 -17.30
N VAL A 110 -6.45 -1.89 -16.80
CA VAL A 110 -5.19 -2.36 -17.42
C VAL A 110 -4.58 -3.51 -16.64
N TYR A 111 -4.55 -3.40 -15.30
CA TYR A 111 -3.87 -4.37 -14.45
C TYR A 111 -4.80 -5.40 -13.78
N GLY A 112 -6.12 -5.27 -13.95
CA GLY A 112 -7.08 -6.28 -13.51
C GLY A 112 -7.35 -6.33 -12.01
N ALA A 113 -7.01 -5.27 -11.26
CA ALA A 113 -7.38 -5.17 -9.86
C ALA A 113 -8.91 -5.17 -9.71
N ARG A 114 -9.44 -6.07 -8.88
CA ARG A 114 -10.89 -6.25 -8.71
C ARG A 114 -11.35 -6.12 -7.27
N SER A 115 -10.64 -6.70 -6.32
CA SER A 115 -10.91 -6.50 -4.89
C SER A 115 -9.70 -5.90 -4.21
N TYR A 116 -9.91 -5.05 -3.20
CA TYR A 116 -8.84 -4.39 -2.45
C TYR A 116 -9.14 -4.38 -0.95
N ALA A 117 -8.12 -4.55 -0.13
CA ALA A 117 -8.13 -4.21 1.28
C ALA A 117 -6.79 -3.59 1.68
N GLY A 118 -6.79 -2.46 2.36
CA GLY A 118 -5.58 -1.80 2.83
C GLY A 118 -5.74 -1.20 4.22
N VAL A 119 -4.65 -1.19 4.99
CA VAL A 119 -4.58 -0.60 6.33
C VAL A 119 -3.42 0.42 6.42
N PRO A 120 -3.56 1.47 7.24
CA PRO A 120 -2.57 2.54 7.29
C PRO A 120 -1.26 2.09 7.95
N LEU A 121 -0.14 2.57 7.39
CA LEU A 121 1.18 2.53 8.02
C LEU A 121 1.38 3.81 8.85
N LEU A 122 0.89 3.80 10.09
CA LEU A 122 0.94 4.94 11.01
C LEU A 122 2.29 4.98 11.76
N ALA A 123 3.10 5.99 11.46
CA ALA A 123 4.35 6.25 12.16
C ALA A 123 4.10 6.75 13.61
N PRO A 124 5.09 6.60 14.51
CA PRO A 124 4.95 7.00 15.92
C PRO A 124 4.59 8.47 16.15
N ASN A 125 4.98 9.36 15.21
CA ASN A 125 4.67 10.79 15.27
C ASN A 125 3.25 11.13 14.78
N GLY A 126 2.43 10.12 14.48
CA GLY A 126 1.05 10.28 14.01
C GLY A 126 0.91 10.47 12.50
N GLN A 127 2.00 10.46 11.73
CA GLN A 127 1.96 10.58 10.27
C GLN A 127 1.67 9.24 9.61
N ILE A 128 0.87 9.26 8.54
CA ILE A 128 0.57 8.06 7.74
C ILE A 128 1.53 8.03 6.55
N LEU A 129 2.44 7.07 6.54
CA LEU A 129 3.45 6.94 5.48
C LEU A 129 2.83 6.43 4.18
N GLY A 130 1.84 5.57 4.31
CA GLY A 130 1.27 4.80 3.22
C GLY A 130 0.33 3.72 3.73
N ALA A 131 0.27 2.60 3.03
CA ALA A 131 -0.58 1.47 3.38
C ALA A 131 0.12 0.13 3.17
N HIS A 132 -0.27 -0.87 3.97
CA HIS A 132 -0.08 -2.28 3.64
C HIS A 132 -1.40 -2.81 3.09
N CYS A 133 -1.38 -3.42 1.90
CA CYS A 133 -2.61 -3.81 1.22
C CYS A 133 -2.52 -5.15 0.50
N ALA A 134 -3.70 -5.73 0.28
CA ALA A 134 -3.97 -6.95 -0.48
C ALA A 134 -4.87 -6.62 -1.68
N VAL A 135 -4.54 -7.17 -2.84
CA VAL A 135 -5.27 -6.94 -4.10
C VAL A 135 -5.62 -8.28 -4.74
N GLY A 136 -6.89 -8.44 -5.08
CA GLY A 136 -7.45 -9.63 -5.72
C GLY A 136 -7.90 -9.35 -7.16
N THR A 137 -7.86 -10.39 -7.99
CA THR A 137 -8.33 -10.39 -9.38
C THR A 137 -9.79 -10.84 -9.54
N ASP A 138 -10.41 -11.28 -8.44
CA ASP A 138 -11.80 -11.71 -8.36
C ASP A 138 -12.60 -10.82 -7.41
N THR A 139 -13.93 -10.87 -7.52
CA THR A 139 -14.83 -10.25 -6.53
C THR A 139 -14.63 -10.92 -5.17
N ARG A 140 -14.32 -10.13 -4.14
CA ARG A 140 -14.09 -10.66 -2.79
C ARG A 140 -14.47 -9.65 -1.72
N ALA A 141 -15.27 -10.09 -0.76
CA ALA A 141 -15.52 -9.31 0.45
C ALA A 141 -14.47 -9.67 1.51
N PHE A 142 -13.57 -8.74 1.81
CA PHE A 142 -12.65 -8.87 2.94
C PHE A 142 -13.39 -8.64 4.26
N ASN A 143 -13.10 -9.45 5.27
CA ASN A 143 -13.75 -9.40 6.58
C ASN A 143 -12.82 -8.81 7.66
N GLU A 144 -13.31 -8.73 8.89
CA GLU A 144 -12.55 -8.19 10.04
C GLU A 144 -11.28 -9.00 10.34
N THR A 145 -11.30 -10.32 10.15
CA THR A 145 -10.12 -11.18 10.31
C THR A 145 -9.06 -10.84 9.26
N ASP A 146 -9.47 -10.63 8.00
CA ASP A 146 -8.54 -10.21 6.93
C ASP A 146 -7.88 -8.87 7.27
N VAL A 147 -8.67 -7.91 7.76
CA VAL A 147 -8.18 -6.60 8.21
C VAL A 147 -7.24 -6.72 9.41
N SER A 148 -7.53 -7.63 10.36
CA SER A 148 -6.65 -7.92 11.49
C SER A 148 -5.31 -8.53 11.05
N THR A 149 -5.32 -9.40 10.03
CA THR A 149 -4.10 -9.95 9.42
C THR A 149 -3.26 -8.84 8.80
N LEU A 150 -3.88 -7.95 8.01
CA LEU A 150 -3.21 -6.79 7.45
C LEU A 150 -2.63 -5.87 8.53
N HIS A 151 -3.37 -5.60 9.60
CA HIS A 151 -2.88 -4.78 10.71
C HIS A 151 -1.69 -5.41 11.41
N THR A 152 -1.69 -6.72 11.61
CA THR A 152 -0.57 -7.44 12.23
C THR A 152 0.69 -7.31 11.37
N ALA A 153 0.57 -7.52 10.06
CA ALA A 153 1.67 -7.33 9.12
C ALA A 153 2.13 -5.85 9.07
N ALA A 154 1.21 -4.89 9.12
CA ALA A 154 1.53 -3.46 9.19
C ALA A 154 2.36 -3.10 10.43
N GLN A 155 2.07 -3.71 11.60
CA GLN A 155 2.89 -3.50 12.80
C GLN A 155 4.31 -4.05 12.64
N GLU A 156 4.47 -5.21 11.99
CA GLU A 156 5.78 -5.77 11.67
C GLU A 156 6.56 -4.89 10.71
N ILE A 157 5.91 -4.39 9.65
CA ILE A 157 6.48 -3.43 8.70
C ILE A 157 6.97 -2.19 9.44
N LEU A 158 6.14 -1.58 10.29
CA LEU A 158 6.52 -0.38 11.05
C LEU A 158 7.68 -0.65 12.01
N ALA A 159 7.73 -1.82 12.64
CA ALA A 159 8.85 -2.20 13.49
C ALA A 159 10.15 -2.35 12.69
N LEU A 160 10.08 -2.93 11.49
CA LEU A 160 11.21 -3.06 10.57
C LEU A 160 11.69 -1.69 10.06
N LEU A 161 10.75 -0.81 9.67
CA LEU A 161 11.08 0.55 9.22
C LEU A 161 11.81 1.35 10.29
N ARG A 162 11.44 1.23 11.57
CA ARG A 162 12.16 1.89 12.68
C ARG A 162 13.64 1.49 12.77
N GLN A 163 14.00 0.28 12.37
CA GLN A 163 15.40 -0.20 12.36
C GLN A 163 16.20 0.37 11.18
N HIS A 164 15.51 0.82 10.13
CA HIS A 164 16.09 1.37 8.90
C HIS A 164 15.76 2.86 8.74
N ARG A 165 15.57 3.54 9.87
CA ARG A 165 15.42 5.00 9.89
C ARG A 165 16.80 5.64 9.71
N ASN A 166 16.86 6.67 8.88
CA ASN A 166 17.99 7.58 8.72
C ASN A 166 18.25 8.23 10.10
N ASN A 167 19.15 7.66 10.87
CA ASN A 167 19.68 8.31 12.05
C ASN A 167 20.89 9.13 11.59
N GLU A 168 20.94 10.41 11.96
CA GLU A 168 22.14 11.24 11.80
C GLU A 168 23.39 10.57 12.40
#